data_AF-A0A6H5JUX3-F1
#
_entry.id   AF-A0A6H5JUX3-F1
#
_cell.length_a   1.000
_cell.length_b   1.000
_cell.length_c   1.000
_cell.angle_alpha   90.00
_cell.angle_beta   90.00
_cell.angle_gamma   90.00
#
_symmetry.space_group_name_H-M   'P 1'
#
loop_
_entity.id
_entity.type
_entity.pdbx_description
1 polymer ?
#
loop_
_entity_poly.entity_id
_entity_poly.type
_entity_poly.pdbx_seq_one_letter_code
_entity_poly.pdbx_strand_id
1 'polypeptide(L)'
;MEADDYTDAAAAAVYPSYQQHLRRRRQVDFGDLCLMATELFTRHPEVLERYRWRFRHVLVDEYQDTSPAQQRLLKALVSGVPSKRRASSATPASISPDPAVAMSEGEDGECFDAAGTGKGEGLEHHQGLGVSLFCAGDEDQHIYGWRGTTVDHLHRHVRGRFSGGREVRLDGDPPPTRARAAVRDGPHASRRARAPSQPTDEDQAAHARREEGKWVALEASKMNREQGISYKDMAVIARTAYNTRELEEALAARGVPYTVEGGSSFFSRGEVQAPLALLALCANPQDDEAFRRFISLRSKTRLLDWATPSTMRGVGELAVADGVSYAEGVRLSVSRGLLKGEDSSNFIYGLRRWASLLMGWQRLHDAERGAAVWRIFWEAGFLPRPVDASFASHRGGRRGPVGGSRMTKDQESIGKLATAASRCDHIGRFLLRAARAR
;
A
#
# COMPACT_ATOMS: atom_id res chain seq x y z
N MET A 1 -18.05 21.11 27.01
CA MET A 1 -17.07 20.05 26.73
C MET A 1 -17.81 19.05 25.85
N GLU A 2 -17.79 19.31 24.53
CA GLU A 2 -18.58 18.58 23.54
C GLU A 2 -17.91 17.23 23.21
N ALA A 3 -18.68 16.28 22.67
CA ALA A 3 -18.27 14.89 22.47
C ALA A 3 -16.99 14.69 21.63
N ASP A 4 -16.67 15.62 20.72
CA ASP A 4 -15.44 15.60 19.91
C ASP A 4 -14.16 15.75 20.75
N ASP A 5 -14.22 16.54 21.82
CA ASP A 5 -13.08 16.82 22.71
C ASP A 5 -12.72 15.58 23.55
N TYR A 6 -13.73 14.77 23.88
CA TYR A 6 -13.54 13.50 24.59
C TYR A 6 -12.95 12.41 23.69
N THR A 7 -13.38 12.33 22.42
CA THR A 7 -12.81 11.38 21.46
C THR A 7 -11.37 11.71 21.09
N ASP A 8 -11.03 13.00 20.98
CA ASP A 8 -9.67 13.43 20.68
C ASP A 8 -8.72 13.18 21.85
N ALA A 9 -9.15 13.44 23.08
CA ALA A 9 -8.36 13.11 24.27
C ALA A 9 -8.10 11.60 24.42
N ALA A 10 -9.13 10.77 24.17
CA ALA A 10 -8.99 9.32 24.19
C ALA A 10 -8.07 8.81 23.06
N ALA A 11 -8.21 9.35 21.85
CA ALA A 11 -7.34 9.02 20.73
C ALA A 11 -5.88 9.42 21.01
N ALA A 12 -5.65 10.61 21.57
CA ALA A 12 -4.33 11.09 21.97
C ALA A 12 -3.69 10.19 23.03
N ALA A 13 -4.47 9.63 23.96
CA ALA A 13 -3.98 8.70 24.97
C ALA A 13 -3.56 7.34 24.38
N VAL A 14 -4.24 6.85 23.34
CA VAL A 14 -3.95 5.55 22.70
C VAL A 14 -2.84 5.65 21.65
N TYR A 15 -2.73 6.79 20.97
CA TYR A 15 -1.83 6.97 19.83
C TYR A 15 -0.35 6.61 20.10
N PRO A 16 0.27 6.94 21.26
CA PRO A 16 1.65 6.52 21.54
C PRO A 16 1.83 5.00 21.58
N SER A 17 0.87 4.28 22.17
CA SER A 17 0.89 2.82 22.24
C SER A 17 0.71 2.20 20.84
N TYR A 18 -0.21 2.75 20.05
CA TYR A 18 -0.39 2.38 18.65
C TYR A 18 0.89 2.55 17.82
N GLN A 19 1.55 3.71 17.92
CA GLN A 19 2.81 3.99 17.22
C GLN A 19 3.97 3.10 17.71
N GLN A 20 4.06 2.83 19.01
CA GLN A 20 5.04 1.88 19.54
C GLN A 20 4.81 0.47 18.98
N HIS A 21 3.56 0.06 18.83
CA HIS A 21 3.18 -1.22 18.27
C HIS A 21 3.59 -1.37 16.81
N LEU A 22 3.29 -0.37 15.96
CA LEU A 22 3.76 -0.33 14.57
C LEU A 22 5.28 -0.44 14.47
N ARG A 23 6.01 0.35 15.28
CA ARG A 23 7.49 0.35 15.28
C ARG A 23 8.09 -1.00 15.67
N ARG A 24 7.59 -1.62 16.75
CA ARG A 24 8.06 -2.95 17.19
C ARG A 24 7.89 -4.00 16.09
N ARG A 25 6.84 -3.86 15.27
CA ARG A 25 6.53 -4.77 14.15
C ARG A 25 7.10 -4.35 12.81
N ARG A 26 7.87 -3.25 12.75
CA ARG A 26 8.42 -2.69 11.49
C ARG A 26 7.33 -2.38 10.46
N GLN A 27 6.20 -1.89 10.93
CA GLN A 27 5.07 -1.48 10.10
C GLN A 27 4.97 0.05 10.07
N VAL A 28 4.34 0.55 9.01
CA VAL A 28 4.04 1.96 8.81
C VAL A 28 2.64 2.07 8.22
N ASP A 29 1.87 3.06 8.67
CA ASP A 29 0.60 3.39 8.04
C ASP A 29 0.77 4.44 6.91
N PHE A 30 -0.32 4.84 6.27
CA PHE A 30 -0.27 5.83 5.18
C PHE A 30 0.21 7.21 5.63
N GLY A 31 -0.11 7.63 6.85
CA GLY A 31 0.33 8.91 7.40
C GLY A 31 1.82 8.89 7.75
N ASP A 32 2.28 7.77 8.30
CA ASP A 32 3.69 7.53 8.63
C ASP A 32 4.58 7.66 7.40
N LEU A 33 4.14 7.25 6.21
CA LEU A 33 4.93 7.40 4.98
C LEU A 33 5.35 8.86 4.74
N CYS A 34 4.45 9.82 4.96
CA CYS A 34 4.76 11.24 4.80
C CYS A 34 5.57 11.79 5.99
N LEU A 35 5.18 11.43 7.21
CA LEU A 35 5.82 11.93 8.42
C LEU A 35 7.24 11.40 8.60
N MET A 36 7.47 10.12 8.34
CA MET A 36 8.79 9.50 8.40
C MET A 36 9.71 10.02 7.30
N ALA A 37 9.21 10.29 6.09
CA ALA A 37 10.02 10.94 5.06
C ALA A 37 10.45 12.35 5.48
N THR A 38 9.54 13.10 6.13
CA THR A 38 9.84 14.42 6.69
C THR A 38 10.88 14.33 7.82
N GLU A 39 10.73 13.35 8.72
CA GLU A 39 11.69 13.11 9.80
C GLU A 39 13.06 12.66 9.26
N LEU A 40 13.09 11.86 8.19
CA LEU A 40 14.31 11.46 7.51
C LEU A 40 15.07 12.69 6.98
N PHE A 41 14.38 13.62 6.31
CA PHE A 41 14.99 14.88 5.86
C PHE A 41 15.49 15.75 7.02
N THR A 42 14.86 15.64 8.20
CA THR A 42 15.23 16.38 9.41
C THR A 42 16.49 15.81 10.06
N ARG A 43 16.58 14.49 10.17
CA ARG A 43 17.69 13.79 10.83
C ARG A 43 18.90 13.58 9.92
N HIS A 44 18.67 13.52 8.61
CA HIS A 44 19.67 13.20 7.60
C HIS A 44 19.66 14.25 6.47
N PRO A 45 20.26 15.44 6.70
CA PRO A 45 20.30 16.51 5.70
C PRO A 45 20.92 16.09 4.35
N GLU A 46 21.86 15.14 4.37
CA GLU A 46 22.47 14.57 3.17
C GLU A 46 21.45 13.85 2.27
N VAL A 47 20.44 13.23 2.88
CA VAL A 47 19.34 12.59 2.13
C VAL A 47 18.46 13.66 1.50
N LEU A 48 18.12 14.71 2.26
CA LEU A 48 17.38 15.86 1.73
C LEU A 48 18.10 16.50 0.55
N GLU A 49 19.41 16.75 0.67
CA GLU A 49 20.24 17.32 -0.40
C GLU A 49 20.21 16.45 -1.67
N ARG A 50 20.34 15.13 -1.52
CA ARG A 50 20.22 14.20 -2.65
C ARG A 50 18.86 14.31 -3.36
N TYR A 51 17.77 14.40 -2.60
CA TYR A 51 16.43 14.54 -3.18
C TYR A 51 16.21 15.92 -3.80
N ARG A 52 16.73 16.99 -3.21
CA ARG A 52 16.70 18.34 -3.81
C ARG A 52 17.50 18.43 -5.10
N TRP A 53 18.63 17.74 -5.15
CA TRP A 53 19.43 17.65 -6.37
C TRP A 53 18.66 16.94 -7.49
N ARG A 54 17.95 15.86 -7.16
CA ARG A 54 17.13 15.09 -8.10
C ARG A 54 15.86 15.82 -8.52
N PHE A 55 15.18 16.49 -7.58
CA PHE A 55 13.90 17.15 -7.77
C PHE A 55 14.06 18.67 -7.65
N ARG A 56 14.71 19.28 -8.64
CA ARG A 56 14.89 20.74 -8.69
C ARG A 56 13.59 21.51 -8.90
N HIS A 57 12.63 20.89 -9.59
CA HIS A 57 11.31 21.43 -9.86
C HIS A 57 10.27 20.38 -9.46
N VAL A 58 9.33 20.79 -8.61
CA VAL A 58 8.25 19.94 -8.10
C VAL A 58 6.94 20.55 -8.52
N LEU A 59 6.09 19.73 -9.15
CA LEU A 59 4.74 20.08 -9.52
C LEU A 59 3.78 19.31 -8.61
N VAL A 60 2.81 20.02 -8.04
CA VAL A 60 1.75 19.43 -7.22
C VAL A 60 0.43 19.83 -7.84
N ASP A 61 -0.29 18.83 -8.35
CA ASP A 61 -1.66 18.97 -8.81
C ASP A 61 -2.64 18.71 -7.66
N GLU A 62 -3.89 19.14 -7.81
CA GLU A 62 -4.96 18.98 -6.81
C GLU A 62 -4.54 19.45 -5.40
N TYR A 63 -3.83 20.59 -5.33
CA TYR A 63 -3.23 21.06 -4.08
C TYR A 63 -4.25 21.31 -2.97
N GLN A 64 -5.49 21.64 -3.33
CA GLN A 64 -6.59 21.83 -2.37
C GLN A 64 -6.82 20.60 -1.48
N ASP A 65 -6.51 19.40 -1.98
CA ASP A 65 -6.71 18.14 -1.26
C ASP A 65 -5.43 17.62 -0.58
N THR A 66 -4.44 18.50 -0.38
CA THR A 66 -3.23 18.14 0.37
C THR A 66 -3.47 18.11 1.88
N SER A 67 -3.10 16.99 2.50
CA SER A 67 -3.14 16.81 3.95
C SER A 67 -2.01 17.58 4.67
N PRO A 68 -2.15 17.86 5.98
CA PRO A 68 -1.09 18.49 6.77
C PRO A 68 0.25 17.74 6.74
N ALA A 69 0.24 16.41 6.66
CA ALA A 69 1.45 15.60 6.58
C ALA A 69 2.17 15.77 5.23
N GLN A 70 1.42 15.81 4.12
CA GLN A 70 1.97 16.07 2.78
C GLN A 70 2.52 17.48 2.67
N GLN A 71 1.83 18.48 3.25
CA GLN A 71 2.31 19.86 3.28
C GLN A 71 3.62 19.99 4.07
N ARG A 72 3.77 19.28 5.19
CA ARG A 72 5.03 19.25 5.97
C ARG A 72 6.18 18.67 5.14
N LEU A 73 5.93 17.58 4.41
CA LEU A 73 6.92 16.96 3.53
C LEU A 73 7.35 17.92 2.41
N LEU A 74 6.39 18.56 1.72
CA LEU A 74 6.66 19.54 0.68
C LEU A 74 7.46 20.73 1.22
N LYS A 75 7.09 21.23 2.42
CA LYS A 75 7.82 22.32 3.06
C LYS A 75 9.26 21.94 3.39
N ALA A 76 9.49 20.74 3.94
CA ALA A 76 10.83 20.25 4.23
C ALA A 76 11.67 20.13 2.94
N LEU A 77 11.09 19.65 1.84
CA LEU A 77 11.77 19.55 0.55
C LEU A 77 12.12 20.92 -0.04
N VAL A 78 11.20 21.89 0.04
CA VAL A 78 11.36 23.20 -0.60
C VAL A 78 12.17 24.18 0.25
N SER A 79 11.73 24.41 1.49
CA SER A 79 12.34 25.40 2.40
C SER A 79 13.49 24.83 3.21
N GLY A 80 13.62 23.50 3.27
CA GLY A 80 14.55 22.84 4.17
C GLY A 80 13.91 22.66 5.53
N VAL A 81 14.62 21.95 6.40
CA VAL A 81 14.19 21.76 7.79
C VAL A 81 14.83 22.86 8.64
N PRO A 82 14.09 23.52 9.57
CA PRO A 82 14.68 24.50 10.46
C PRO A 82 15.86 23.89 11.23
N SER A 83 17.07 24.40 11.00
CA SER A 83 18.24 23.90 11.73
C SER A 83 18.14 24.35 13.20
N LYS A 84 18.22 23.42 14.15
CA LYS A 84 18.46 23.75 15.57
C LYS A 84 19.94 24.17 15.77
N ARG A 85 20.39 25.29 15.21
CA ARG A 85 21.61 26.05 15.59
C ARG A 85 21.35 27.51 15.22
N ARG A 86 21.41 28.54 16.07
CA ARG A 86 21.85 28.77 17.46
C ARG A 86 20.75 29.60 18.16
N ALA A 87 20.07 29.05 19.16
CA ALA A 87 19.43 29.91 20.16
C ALA A 87 20.53 30.28 21.16
N SER A 88 20.94 31.55 21.16
CA SER A 88 21.81 32.12 22.18
C SER A 88 21.17 31.99 23.55
N SER A 89 21.91 31.37 24.49
CA SER A 89 21.86 31.60 25.94
C SER A 89 20.54 32.10 26.54
N ALA A 90 19.64 31.16 26.82
CA ALA A 90 18.70 31.29 27.93
C ALA A 90 18.33 29.87 28.36
N THR A 91 18.75 29.48 29.56
CA THR A 91 18.40 28.20 30.20
C THR A 91 16.90 28.15 30.46
N PRO A 92 16.22 27.03 30.17
CA PRO A 92 15.15 26.57 31.03
C PRO A 92 15.42 25.18 31.59
N ALA A 93 14.87 24.97 32.77
CA ALA A 93 15.13 23.87 33.68
C ALA A 93 14.87 22.46 33.10
N SER A 94 15.63 21.53 33.66
CA SER A 94 15.66 20.09 33.44
C SER A 94 14.30 19.40 33.50
N ILE A 95 14.00 18.59 32.48
CA ILE A 95 13.21 17.37 32.62
C ILE A 95 14.06 16.24 32.04
N SER A 96 14.55 15.38 32.93
CA SER A 96 15.44 14.27 32.62
C SER A 96 14.74 13.16 31.83
N PRO A 97 15.40 12.56 30.84
CA PRO A 97 15.18 11.17 30.49
C PRO A 97 16.38 10.34 30.95
N ASP A 98 16.15 9.30 31.78
CA ASP A 98 16.83 7.98 31.71
C ASP A 98 16.46 7.07 32.90
N PRO A 99 16.59 5.71 32.82
CA PRO A 99 17.75 5.04 32.21
C PRO A 99 17.54 3.76 31.36
N ALA A 100 18.43 3.67 30.36
CA ALA A 100 19.29 2.53 30.01
C ALA A 100 18.71 1.11 29.87
N VAL A 101 18.88 0.54 28.67
CA VAL A 101 19.29 -0.86 28.51
C VAL A 101 20.61 -0.86 27.73
N ALA A 102 21.66 -1.32 28.42
CA ALA A 102 23.00 -1.51 27.91
C ALA A 102 23.03 -2.53 26.77
N MET A 103 23.70 -2.19 25.68
CA MET A 103 24.17 -3.16 24.69
C MET A 103 25.68 -3.29 24.87
N SER A 104 26.10 -4.49 25.25
CA SER A 104 27.48 -4.91 25.44
C SER A 104 28.26 -4.84 24.13
N GLU A 105 29.46 -4.28 24.22
CA GLU A 105 30.53 -4.43 23.24
C GLU A 105 30.95 -5.90 23.14
N GLY A 106 31.16 -6.34 21.91
CA GLY A 106 31.73 -7.64 21.55
C GLY A 106 32.22 -7.53 20.12
N GLU A 107 33.53 -7.40 20.00
CA GLU A 107 34.28 -7.25 18.76
C GLU A 107 34.22 -8.53 17.90
N ASP A 108 34.21 -8.34 16.57
CA ASP A 108 35.04 -9.04 15.58
C ASP A 108 34.33 -9.23 14.22
N GLY A 109 34.80 -8.45 13.25
CA GLY A 109 35.07 -8.83 11.86
C GLY A 109 33.94 -9.39 10.99
N GLU A 110 33.48 -8.60 10.02
CA GLU A 110 33.87 -8.87 8.62
C GLU A 110 33.57 -7.69 7.69
N CYS A 111 34.59 -7.41 6.88
CA CYS A 111 34.80 -6.28 5.99
C CYS A 111 33.86 -6.36 4.77
N PHE A 112 33.18 -5.26 4.41
CA PHE A 112 32.72 -5.08 3.03
C PHE A 112 33.74 -4.21 2.31
N ASP A 113 34.72 -4.89 1.71
CA ASP A 113 35.66 -4.31 0.76
C ASP A 113 34.90 -3.81 -0.48
N ALA A 114 34.85 -2.50 -0.64
CA ALA A 114 34.54 -1.84 -1.90
C ALA A 114 35.84 -1.24 -2.47
N ALA A 115 36.76 -2.11 -2.88
CA ALA A 115 37.89 -1.74 -3.74
C ALA A 115 37.41 -1.72 -5.20
N GLY A 116 36.91 -0.56 -5.62
CA GLY A 116 36.68 -0.20 -7.01
C GLY A 116 37.15 1.23 -7.20
N THR A 117 38.46 1.38 -7.44
CA THR A 117 39.14 2.66 -7.70
C THR A 117 38.60 3.31 -8.98
N GLY A 118 37.53 4.10 -8.83
CA GLY A 118 37.10 5.12 -9.77
C GLY A 118 37.22 6.47 -9.07
N LYS A 119 38.03 7.36 -9.62
CA LYS A 119 38.33 8.70 -9.10
C LYS A 119 37.09 9.38 -8.52
N GLY A 120 37.20 9.85 -7.29
CA GLY A 120 36.18 10.66 -6.63
C GLY A 120 35.93 11.94 -7.40
N GLU A 121 34.75 12.03 -8.02
CA GLU A 121 34.13 13.31 -8.31
C GLU A 121 33.47 13.79 -7.02
N GLY A 122 33.93 14.92 -6.50
CA GLY A 122 33.48 15.49 -5.24
C GLY A 122 31.97 15.71 -5.25
N LEU A 123 31.28 15.10 -4.29
CA LEU A 123 30.02 15.62 -3.80
C LEU A 123 30.36 16.90 -3.04
N GLU A 124 30.47 18.01 -3.76
CA GLU A 124 30.42 19.33 -3.18
C GLU A 124 29.12 19.42 -2.38
N HIS A 125 29.24 19.70 -1.08
CA HIS A 125 28.10 20.03 -0.23
C HIS A 125 27.40 21.26 -0.82
N HIS A 126 26.37 21.04 -1.65
CA HIS A 126 25.59 22.08 -2.27
C HIS A 126 24.62 22.70 -1.25
N GLN A 127 25.19 23.42 -0.29
CA GLN A 127 24.46 24.37 0.55
C GLN A 127 23.88 25.45 -0.36
N GLY A 128 22.60 25.33 -0.72
CA GLY A 128 21.90 26.37 -1.49
C GLY A 128 21.08 25.92 -2.70
N LEU A 129 20.96 24.62 -2.99
CA LEU A 129 20.03 24.17 -4.03
C LEU A 129 18.57 24.37 -3.57
N GLY A 130 17.98 25.49 -4.00
CA GLY A 130 16.55 25.73 -3.87
C GLY A 130 15.76 24.79 -4.77
N VAL A 131 14.63 24.30 -4.26
CA VAL A 131 13.64 23.57 -5.07
C VAL A 131 12.54 24.54 -5.45
N SER A 132 12.20 24.61 -6.74
CA SER A 132 11.04 25.36 -7.20
C SER A 132 9.79 24.52 -7.03
N LEU A 133 8.74 25.10 -6.45
CA LEU A 133 7.43 24.47 -6.28
C LEU A 133 6.41 25.18 -7.18
N PHE A 134 5.67 24.40 -7.96
CA PHE A 134 4.50 24.84 -8.69
C PHE A 134 3.29 24.04 -8.20
N CYS A 135 2.27 24.74 -7.72
CA CYS A 135 1.03 24.13 -7.25
C CYS A 135 -0.13 24.56 -8.15
N ALA A 136 -0.94 23.60 -8.56
CA ALA A 136 -2.23 23.82 -9.20
C ALA A 136 -3.34 23.27 -8.29
N GLY A 137 -4.51 23.89 -8.34
CA GLY A 137 -5.67 23.46 -7.59
C GLY A 137 -6.85 24.40 -7.76
N ASP A 138 -8.04 23.92 -7.38
CA ASP A 138 -9.31 24.64 -7.43
C ASP A 138 -10.01 24.51 -6.07
N GLU A 139 -10.27 25.65 -5.41
CA GLU A 139 -10.89 25.67 -4.09
C GLU A 139 -12.33 25.14 -4.11
N ASP A 140 -13.04 25.30 -5.23
CA ASP A 140 -14.42 24.81 -5.38
C ASP A 140 -14.49 23.29 -5.60
N GLN A 141 -13.35 22.65 -5.91
CA GLN A 141 -13.22 21.20 -6.09
C GLN A 141 -12.74 20.47 -4.83
N HIS A 142 -12.73 21.13 -3.67
CA HIS A 142 -12.35 20.50 -2.42
C HIS A 142 -13.40 19.49 -1.94
N ILE A 143 -13.10 18.19 -2.05
CA ILE A 143 -14.04 17.10 -1.68
C ILE A 143 -13.48 16.14 -0.61
N TYR A 144 -12.22 16.29 -0.21
CA TYR A 144 -11.57 15.42 0.78
C TYR A 144 -11.48 16.00 2.20
N GLY A 145 -12.23 17.07 2.54
CA GLY A 145 -12.15 17.72 3.85
C GLY A 145 -12.33 16.78 5.07
N TRP A 146 -13.13 15.72 4.92
CA TRP A 146 -13.32 14.68 5.93
C TRP A 146 -12.05 13.85 6.24
N ARG A 147 -11.01 13.91 5.39
CA ARG A 147 -9.69 13.30 5.62
C ARG A 147 -8.72 14.23 6.36
N GLY A 148 -9.20 15.37 6.87
CA GLY A 148 -8.37 16.36 7.56
C GLY A 148 -7.57 17.24 6.61
N THR A 149 -7.91 17.29 5.32
CA THR A 149 -7.39 18.32 4.42
C THR A 149 -8.02 19.65 4.81
N THR A 150 -7.20 20.66 5.08
CA THR A 150 -7.70 21.95 5.51
C THR A 150 -8.03 22.80 4.29
N VAL A 151 -9.23 23.40 4.24
CA VAL A 151 -9.60 24.46 3.28
C VAL A 151 -8.87 25.77 3.58
N ASP A 152 -7.63 25.68 4.08
CA ASP A 152 -6.79 26.84 4.22
C ASP A 152 -6.50 27.31 2.81
N HIS A 153 -7.31 28.28 2.35
CA HIS A 153 -7.32 28.83 0.99
C HIS A 153 -5.93 28.75 0.39
N LEU A 154 -5.82 28.10 -0.77
CA LEU A 154 -4.59 27.91 -1.55
C LEU A 154 -3.75 29.20 -1.53
N HIS A 155 -4.46 30.33 -1.65
CA HIS A 155 -3.96 31.70 -1.54
C HIS A 155 -3.21 32.04 -0.24
N ARG A 156 -3.76 31.72 0.93
CA ARG A 156 -3.16 31.99 2.25
C ARG A 156 -2.00 31.03 2.52
N HIS A 157 -2.15 29.79 2.07
CA HIS A 157 -1.20 28.71 2.32
C HIS A 157 0.13 28.94 1.58
N VAL A 158 0.06 29.25 0.29
CA VAL A 158 1.26 29.40 -0.55
C VAL A 158 2.01 30.70 -0.19
N ARG A 159 1.31 31.83 -0.05
CA ARG A 159 1.93 33.12 0.30
C ARG A 159 2.52 33.14 1.70
N GLY A 160 1.86 32.50 2.67
CA GLY A 160 2.32 32.49 4.06
C GLY A 160 3.45 31.50 4.35
N ARG A 161 3.58 30.42 3.56
CA ARG A 161 4.54 29.33 3.84
C ARG A 161 5.73 29.27 2.88
N PHE A 162 5.64 29.84 1.68
CA PHE A 162 6.72 29.87 0.69
C PHE A 162 7.03 31.30 0.26
N SER A 163 8.25 31.77 0.53
CA SER A 163 8.68 33.12 0.16
C SER A 163 8.79 33.28 -1.36
N GLY A 164 8.19 34.32 -1.92
CA GLY A 164 8.33 34.68 -3.34
C GLY A 164 7.38 33.96 -4.31
N GLY A 165 6.28 33.36 -3.81
CA GLY A 165 5.28 32.73 -4.67
C GLY A 165 4.58 33.72 -5.61
N ARG A 166 4.53 33.39 -6.90
CA ARG A 166 3.71 34.07 -7.90
C ARG A 166 2.39 33.32 -8.05
N GLU A 167 1.29 34.04 -7.95
CA GLU A 167 -0.04 33.50 -8.23
C GLU A 167 -0.43 33.82 -9.66
N VAL A 168 -0.98 32.83 -10.37
CA VAL A 168 -1.57 32.99 -11.70
C VAL A 168 -2.98 32.42 -11.61
N ARG A 169 -3.98 33.28 -11.76
CA ARG A 169 -5.38 32.85 -11.89
C ARG A 169 -5.67 32.64 -13.36
N LEU A 170 -6.28 31.50 -13.66
CA LEU A 170 -6.77 31.19 -14.98
C LEU A 170 -8.23 31.66 -15.03
N ASP A 171 -8.42 32.96 -15.22
CA ASP A 171 -9.75 33.56 -15.35
C ASP A 171 -10.26 33.32 -16.77
N GLY A 172 -11.07 32.28 -16.94
CA GLY A 172 -11.73 31.92 -18.18
C GLY A 172 -12.34 30.53 -18.12
N ASP A 173 -13.46 30.34 -18.79
CA ASP A 173 -13.99 28.98 -18.96
C ASP A 173 -12.89 28.13 -19.61
N PRO A 174 -12.56 26.93 -19.08
CA PRO A 174 -11.66 26.04 -19.76
C PRO A 174 -12.17 25.89 -21.20
N PRO A 175 -11.28 25.92 -22.21
CA PRO A 175 -11.71 25.72 -23.59
C PRO A 175 -12.58 24.47 -23.60
N PRO A 176 -13.77 24.48 -24.24
CA PRO A 176 -14.71 23.38 -24.15
C PRO A 176 -14.02 22.11 -24.65
N THR A 177 -13.39 21.39 -23.73
CA THR A 177 -12.85 20.08 -23.98
C THR A 177 -14.03 19.26 -24.45
N ARG A 178 -13.81 18.38 -25.42
CA ARG A 178 -14.81 17.62 -26.17
C ARG A 178 -15.96 16.97 -25.36
N ALA A 179 -15.88 16.94 -24.04
CA ALA A 179 -17.04 16.88 -23.17
C ALA A 179 -17.93 18.14 -23.31
N ARG A 180 -18.70 18.21 -24.40
CA ARG A 180 -20.09 18.71 -24.27
C ARG A 180 -20.80 17.71 -23.35
N ALA A 181 -20.53 17.79 -22.05
CA ALA A 181 -21.28 17.06 -21.06
C ALA A 181 -22.67 17.67 -21.07
N ALA A 182 -23.57 17.10 -21.88
CA ALA A 182 -24.98 17.19 -21.58
C ALA A 182 -25.15 16.44 -20.25
N VAL A 183 -24.94 17.15 -19.14
CA VAL A 183 -25.23 16.63 -17.80
C VAL A 183 -26.72 16.33 -17.81
N ARG A 184 -27.04 15.04 -17.80
CA ARG A 184 -28.42 14.57 -17.72
C ARG A 184 -28.70 14.14 -16.31
N ASP A 185 -29.46 14.96 -15.64
CA ASP A 185 -30.04 14.65 -14.35
C ASP A 185 -31.01 13.47 -14.51
N GLY A 186 -30.83 12.45 -13.65
CA GLY A 186 -31.78 11.34 -13.57
C GLY A 186 -33.18 11.83 -13.17
N PRO A 187 -34.22 11.02 -13.38
CA PRO A 187 -35.62 11.38 -13.06
C PRO A 187 -35.86 11.74 -11.58
N HIS A 188 -34.88 11.52 -10.70
CA HIS A 188 -34.91 11.86 -9.28
C HIS A 188 -33.88 12.92 -8.83
N ALA A 189 -33.04 13.45 -9.73
CA ALA A 189 -31.93 14.35 -9.40
C ALA A 189 -32.37 15.79 -9.06
N SER A 190 -33.53 16.24 -9.53
CA SER A 190 -34.04 17.61 -9.34
C SER A 190 -34.77 17.86 -8.01
N ARG A 191 -34.79 16.90 -7.07
CA ARG A 191 -35.24 17.16 -5.69
C ARG A 191 -34.17 17.94 -4.93
N ARG A 192 -34.04 19.24 -5.25
CA ARG A 192 -33.33 20.23 -4.43
C ARG A 192 -33.71 20.06 -2.96
N ALA A 193 -32.75 19.69 -2.13
CA ALA A 193 -32.61 20.09 -0.73
C ALA A 193 -33.91 20.17 0.12
N ARG A 194 -34.80 19.19 0.02
CA ARG A 194 -35.52 18.75 1.20
C ARG A 194 -34.78 17.49 1.63
N ALA A 195 -34.23 17.50 2.84
CA ALA A 195 -33.82 16.25 3.48
C ALA A 195 -34.94 15.25 3.16
N PRO A 196 -34.66 14.12 2.48
CA PRO A 196 -35.69 13.14 2.30
C PRO A 196 -36.17 12.86 3.73
N SER A 197 -37.46 13.09 4.00
CA SER A 197 -38.13 12.16 4.89
C SER A 197 -37.72 10.81 4.31
N GLN A 198 -36.78 10.13 5.00
CA GLN A 198 -36.23 8.86 4.55
C GLN A 198 -37.43 8.08 4.05
N PRO A 199 -37.40 7.51 2.82
CA PRO A 199 -38.47 6.64 2.42
C PRO A 199 -38.65 5.65 3.57
N THR A 200 -39.78 5.76 4.27
CA THR A 200 -40.03 5.00 5.50
C THR A 200 -40.07 3.50 5.19
N ASP A 201 -40.20 3.16 3.90
CA ASP A 201 -40.13 1.83 3.34
C ASP A 201 -38.87 1.65 2.46
N GLU A 202 -37.97 0.77 2.90
CA GLU A 202 -36.78 0.34 2.16
C GLU A 202 -37.14 -0.23 0.77
N ASP A 203 -38.31 -0.87 0.65
CA ASP A 203 -38.83 -1.42 -0.61
C ASP A 203 -39.07 -0.34 -1.68
N GLN A 204 -39.59 0.82 -1.29
CA GLN A 204 -39.82 1.94 -2.21
C GLN A 204 -38.49 2.52 -2.70
N ALA A 205 -37.50 2.65 -1.81
CA ALA A 205 -36.17 3.10 -2.15
C ALA A 205 -35.47 2.14 -3.12
N ALA A 206 -35.56 0.82 -2.85
CA ALA A 206 -35.00 -0.21 -3.71
C ALA A 206 -35.68 -0.22 -5.09
N HIS A 207 -37.00 -0.03 -5.15
CA HIS A 207 -37.72 0.11 -6.42
C HIS A 207 -37.23 1.32 -7.23
N ALA A 208 -37.12 2.50 -6.61
CA ALA A 208 -36.65 3.70 -7.28
C ALA A 208 -35.23 3.54 -7.86
N ARG A 209 -34.31 2.91 -7.11
CA ARG A 209 -32.94 2.61 -7.60
C ARG A 209 -32.95 1.69 -8.83
N ARG A 210 -33.81 0.66 -8.84
CA ARG A 210 -33.94 -0.25 -9.99
C ARG A 210 -34.46 0.48 -11.24
N GLU A 211 -35.45 1.35 -11.09
CA GLU A 211 -35.99 2.13 -12.21
C GLU A 211 -34.97 3.15 -12.73
N GLU A 212 -34.25 3.82 -11.85
CA GLU A 212 -33.13 4.69 -12.22
C GLU A 212 -32.05 3.92 -12.99
N GLY A 213 -31.67 2.73 -12.52
CA GLY A 213 -30.69 1.89 -13.20
C GLY A 213 -31.12 1.50 -14.62
N LYS A 214 -32.38 1.09 -14.80
CA LYS A 214 -32.95 0.80 -16.13
C LYS A 214 -32.94 2.03 -17.03
N TRP A 215 -33.27 3.20 -16.49
CA TRP A 215 -33.25 4.46 -17.24
C TRP A 215 -31.84 4.83 -17.70
N VAL A 216 -30.83 4.75 -16.81
CA VAL A 216 -29.42 5.01 -17.16
C VAL A 216 -28.95 4.07 -18.26
N ALA A 217 -29.25 2.77 -18.14
CA ALA A 217 -28.84 1.78 -19.14
C ALA A 217 -29.56 1.96 -20.48
N LEU A 218 -30.82 2.40 -20.47
CA LEU A 218 -31.56 2.79 -21.68
C LEU A 218 -30.90 4.00 -22.35
N GLU A 219 -30.60 5.04 -21.56
CA GLU A 219 -30.04 6.29 -22.08
C GLU A 219 -28.63 6.09 -22.64
N ALA A 220 -27.76 5.33 -21.95
CA ALA A 220 -26.43 4.98 -22.45
C ALA A 220 -26.51 4.24 -23.80
N SER A 221 -27.42 3.26 -23.91
CA SER A 221 -27.63 2.53 -25.16
C SER A 221 -28.17 3.42 -26.28
N LYS A 222 -29.06 4.37 -25.95
CA LYS A 222 -29.60 5.36 -26.89
C LYS A 222 -28.51 6.30 -27.40
N MET A 223 -27.70 6.87 -26.51
CA MET A 223 -26.56 7.72 -26.87
C MET A 223 -25.56 6.99 -27.76
N ASN A 224 -25.29 5.71 -27.48
CA ASN A 224 -24.40 4.91 -28.33
C ASN A 224 -24.97 4.64 -29.72
N ARG A 225 -26.25 4.25 -29.81
CA ARG A 225 -26.89 3.85 -31.07
C ARG A 225 -27.27 5.04 -31.95
N GLU A 226 -27.83 6.09 -31.36
CA GLU A 226 -28.42 7.22 -32.10
C GLU A 226 -27.43 8.37 -32.29
N GLN A 227 -26.57 8.63 -31.30
CA GLN A 227 -25.62 9.75 -31.31
C GLN A 227 -24.19 9.31 -31.63
N GLY A 228 -23.93 7.99 -31.71
CA GLY A 228 -22.60 7.44 -32.02
C GLY A 228 -21.56 7.61 -30.90
N ILE A 229 -21.99 7.97 -29.67
CA ILE A 229 -21.07 8.17 -28.54
C ILE A 229 -20.56 6.81 -28.07
N SER A 230 -19.24 6.66 -27.94
CA SER A 230 -18.63 5.43 -27.43
C SER A 230 -18.99 5.23 -25.95
N TYR A 231 -19.27 3.99 -25.52
CA TYR A 231 -19.48 3.68 -24.09
C TYR A 231 -18.28 4.07 -23.22
N LYS A 232 -17.06 4.11 -23.77
CA LYS A 232 -15.86 4.55 -23.06
C LYS A 232 -15.84 6.05 -22.77
N ASP A 233 -16.63 6.84 -23.50
CA ASP A 233 -16.76 8.29 -23.32
C ASP A 233 -17.98 8.63 -22.42
N MET A 234 -18.59 7.61 -21.80
CA MET A 234 -19.71 7.77 -20.88
C MET A 234 -19.27 7.44 -19.45
N ALA A 235 -19.65 8.29 -18.50
CA ALA A 235 -19.43 8.06 -17.08
C ALA A 235 -20.74 8.18 -16.30
N VAL A 236 -20.95 7.27 -15.35
CA VAL A 236 -22.05 7.32 -14.38
C VAL A 236 -21.43 7.57 -13.02
N ILE A 237 -21.70 8.75 -12.44
CA ILE A 237 -21.13 9.17 -11.17
C ILE A 237 -22.21 9.05 -10.10
N ALA A 238 -21.93 8.26 -9.05
CA ALA A 238 -22.83 8.06 -7.92
C ALA A 238 -22.19 8.58 -6.62
N ARG A 239 -23.01 9.06 -5.69
CA ARG A 239 -22.52 9.60 -4.42
C ARG A 239 -21.89 8.54 -3.50
N THR A 240 -22.37 7.31 -3.56
CA THR A 240 -21.93 6.20 -2.69
C THR A 240 -21.80 4.90 -3.48
N ALA A 241 -20.79 4.09 -3.14
CA ALA A 241 -20.58 2.76 -3.75
C ALA A 241 -21.73 1.76 -3.48
N TYR A 242 -22.58 2.03 -2.50
CA TYR A 242 -23.70 1.16 -2.11
C TYR A 242 -24.78 1.01 -3.21
N ASN A 243 -24.82 1.93 -4.19
CA ASN A 243 -25.89 1.98 -5.19
C ASN A 243 -25.50 1.44 -6.56
N THR A 244 -24.34 0.77 -6.72
CA THR A 244 -23.88 0.35 -8.05
C THR A 244 -24.52 -0.95 -8.52
N ARG A 245 -24.97 -1.83 -7.61
CA ARG A 245 -25.46 -3.17 -7.99
C ARG A 245 -26.65 -3.12 -8.95
N GLU A 246 -27.67 -2.31 -8.65
CA GLU A 246 -28.86 -2.19 -9.50
C GLU A 246 -28.52 -1.57 -10.86
N LEU A 247 -27.54 -0.66 -10.90
CA LEU A 247 -27.01 -0.09 -12.14
C LEU A 247 -26.27 -1.15 -12.96
N GLU A 248 -25.40 -1.93 -12.33
CA GLU A 248 -24.63 -3.01 -12.95
C GLU A 248 -25.56 -4.08 -13.55
N GLU A 249 -26.59 -4.49 -12.82
CA GLU A 249 -27.61 -5.44 -13.28
C GLU A 249 -28.39 -4.88 -14.49
N ALA A 250 -28.78 -3.60 -14.46
CA ALA A 250 -29.50 -2.97 -15.56
C ALA A 250 -28.64 -2.78 -16.82
N LEU A 251 -27.37 -2.41 -16.67
CA LEU A 251 -26.40 -2.30 -17.77
C LEU A 251 -26.13 -3.67 -18.39
N ALA A 252 -25.90 -4.69 -17.56
CA ALA A 252 -25.68 -6.07 -18.00
C ALA A 252 -26.90 -6.61 -18.76
N ALA A 253 -28.12 -6.41 -18.25
CA ALA A 253 -29.35 -6.88 -18.89
C ALA A 253 -29.57 -6.27 -20.29
N ARG A 254 -29.01 -5.09 -20.56
CA ARG A 254 -29.07 -4.41 -21.86
C ARG A 254 -27.84 -4.64 -22.75
N GLY A 255 -26.87 -5.44 -22.29
CA GLY A 255 -25.62 -5.68 -23.01
C GLY A 255 -24.72 -4.44 -23.12
N VAL A 256 -24.87 -3.47 -22.22
CA VAL A 256 -24.00 -2.29 -22.17
C VAL A 256 -22.72 -2.67 -21.43
N PRO A 257 -21.53 -2.58 -22.06
CA PRO A 257 -20.27 -2.85 -21.39
C PRO A 257 -19.99 -1.76 -20.35
N TYR A 258 -19.59 -2.15 -19.14
CA TYR A 258 -19.28 -1.23 -18.05
C TYR A 258 -18.02 -1.65 -17.29
N THR A 259 -17.47 -0.73 -16.52
CA THR A 259 -16.40 -0.98 -15.55
C THR A 259 -16.75 -0.21 -14.28
N VAL A 260 -16.54 -0.84 -13.13
CA VAL A 260 -16.83 -0.22 -11.83
C VAL A 260 -15.52 0.15 -11.15
N GLU A 261 -15.33 1.44 -10.93
CA GLU A 261 -14.25 1.93 -10.08
C GLU A 261 -14.76 2.05 -8.64
N GLY A 262 -14.04 1.47 -7.67
CA GLY A 262 -14.39 1.53 -6.25
C GLY A 262 -15.39 0.46 -5.75
N GLY A 263 -15.81 -0.49 -6.59
CA GLY A 263 -16.57 -1.68 -6.17
C GLY A 263 -15.73 -2.66 -5.34
N SER A 264 -16.26 -3.87 -5.04
CA SER A 264 -15.49 -4.91 -4.33
C SER A 264 -14.14 -5.14 -5.03
N SER A 265 -13.07 -4.61 -4.43
CA SER A 265 -11.77 -4.52 -5.08
C SER A 265 -11.28 -5.92 -5.42
N PHE A 266 -10.64 -6.09 -6.56
CA PHE A 266 -9.91 -7.33 -6.87
C PHE A 266 -9.03 -7.77 -5.67
N PHE A 267 -8.42 -6.79 -5.00
CA PHE A 267 -7.59 -7.01 -3.83
C PHE A 267 -8.37 -7.44 -2.58
N SER A 268 -9.67 -7.17 -2.43
CA SER A 268 -10.41 -7.57 -1.22
C SER A 268 -10.83 -9.05 -1.21
N ARG A 269 -10.67 -9.76 -2.33
CA ARG A 269 -11.03 -11.18 -2.44
C ARG A 269 -10.12 -12.05 -1.58
N GLY A 270 -10.68 -13.03 -0.87
CA GLY A 270 -9.91 -13.93 0.00
C GLY A 270 -8.83 -14.71 -0.75
N GLU A 271 -9.08 -15.07 -2.00
CA GLU A 271 -8.14 -15.72 -2.92
C GLU A 271 -6.93 -14.85 -3.26
N VAL A 272 -7.06 -13.52 -3.16
CA VAL A 272 -5.98 -12.55 -3.40
C VAL A 272 -5.33 -12.13 -2.09
N GLN A 273 -6.13 -11.91 -1.04
CA GLN A 273 -5.66 -11.54 0.30
C GLN A 273 -4.78 -12.63 0.94
N ALA A 274 -5.10 -13.91 0.76
CA ALA A 274 -4.32 -14.98 1.41
C ALA A 274 -2.89 -15.08 0.87
N PRO A 275 -2.65 -15.12 -0.46
CA PRO A 275 -1.28 -15.05 -0.99
C PRO A 275 -0.57 -13.74 -0.68
N LEU A 276 -1.27 -12.59 -0.68
CA LEU A 276 -0.66 -11.30 -0.31
C LEU A 276 -0.22 -11.28 1.16
N ALA A 277 -1.03 -11.82 2.06
CA ALA A 277 -0.68 -11.96 3.47
C ALA A 277 0.55 -12.86 3.65
N LEU A 278 0.65 -13.95 2.89
CA LEU A 278 1.86 -14.79 2.88
C LEU A 278 3.09 -14.01 2.40
N LEU A 279 2.98 -13.25 1.30
CA LEU A 279 4.10 -12.44 0.81
C LEU A 279 4.53 -11.37 1.82
N ALA A 280 3.56 -10.72 2.47
CA ALA A 280 3.83 -9.76 3.54
C ALA A 280 4.59 -10.42 4.71
N LEU A 281 4.20 -11.64 5.11
CA LEU A 281 4.93 -12.41 6.13
C LEU A 281 6.34 -12.82 5.71
N CYS A 282 6.53 -13.18 4.44
CA CYS A 282 7.85 -13.48 3.90
C CYS A 282 8.74 -12.22 3.91
N ALA A 283 8.18 -11.05 3.61
CA ALA A 283 8.89 -9.78 3.63
C ALA A 283 9.17 -9.29 5.07
N ASN A 284 8.24 -9.53 5.99
CA ASN A 284 8.34 -9.14 7.39
C ASN A 284 7.71 -10.20 8.31
N PRO A 285 8.52 -11.12 8.88
CA PRO A 285 8.03 -12.13 9.83
C PRO A 285 7.50 -11.56 11.16
N GLN A 286 7.65 -10.26 11.42
CA GLN A 286 7.10 -9.58 12.60
C GLN A 286 5.70 -9.00 12.35
N ASP A 287 5.16 -9.18 11.13
CA ASP A 287 3.83 -8.70 10.75
C ASP A 287 2.72 -9.64 11.26
N ASP A 288 2.30 -9.41 12.50
CA ASP A 288 1.21 -10.17 13.12
C ASP A 288 -0.15 -9.95 12.45
N GLU A 289 -0.35 -8.83 11.76
CA GLU A 289 -1.60 -8.54 11.08
C GLU A 289 -1.72 -9.35 9.78
N ALA A 290 -0.65 -9.41 8.99
CA ALA A 290 -0.50 -10.34 7.89
C ALA A 290 -0.62 -11.79 8.39
N PHE A 291 -0.04 -12.11 9.54
CA PHE A 291 -0.15 -13.45 10.13
C PHE A 291 -1.61 -13.82 10.43
N ARG A 292 -2.32 -12.99 11.19
CA ARG A 292 -3.73 -13.23 11.53
C ARG A 292 -4.61 -13.32 10.30
N ARG A 293 -4.39 -12.44 9.31
CA ARG A 293 -5.10 -12.48 8.02
C ARG A 293 -4.82 -13.76 7.23
N PHE A 294 -3.58 -14.23 7.22
CA PHE A 294 -3.23 -15.45 6.52
C PHE A 294 -3.90 -16.68 7.17
N ILE A 295 -3.90 -16.73 8.50
CA ILE A 295 -4.55 -17.80 9.28
C ILE A 295 -6.08 -17.75 9.15
N SER A 296 -6.70 -16.56 9.14
CA SER A 296 -8.16 -16.45 8.95
C SER A 296 -8.61 -16.94 7.57
N LEU A 297 -7.72 -16.88 6.58
CA LEU A 297 -7.93 -17.37 5.21
C LEU A 297 -7.34 -18.77 4.98
N ARG A 298 -7.10 -19.55 6.04
CA ARG A 298 -6.49 -20.89 5.94
C ARG A 298 -7.17 -21.82 4.93
N SER A 299 -8.48 -21.68 4.70
CA SER A 299 -9.22 -22.52 3.73
C SER A 299 -8.79 -22.32 2.27
N LYS A 300 -8.01 -21.27 1.98
CA LYS A 300 -7.48 -20.96 0.65
C LYS A 300 -6.15 -21.65 0.35
N THR A 301 -5.55 -22.35 1.31
CA THR A 301 -4.23 -23.00 1.18
C THR A 301 -4.23 -24.33 1.92
N ARG A 302 -3.43 -25.30 1.44
CA ARG A 302 -3.17 -26.56 2.16
C ARG A 302 -2.02 -26.46 3.17
N LEU A 303 -1.30 -25.33 3.17
CA LEU A 303 -0.15 -25.11 4.06
C LEU A 303 -0.54 -24.98 5.53
N LEU A 304 -1.79 -24.61 5.80
CA LEU A 304 -2.29 -24.22 7.13
C LEU A 304 -3.29 -25.23 7.72
N ASP A 305 -3.33 -26.46 7.21
CA ASP A 305 -4.24 -27.50 7.73
C ASP A 305 -3.99 -27.79 9.22
N TRP A 306 -2.76 -27.59 9.70
CA TRP A 306 -2.37 -27.73 11.11
C TRP A 306 -2.82 -26.56 12.02
N ALA A 307 -3.18 -25.40 11.44
CA ALA A 307 -3.46 -24.15 12.16
C ALA A 307 -4.90 -24.07 12.67
N THR A 308 -5.30 -25.04 13.49
CA THR A 308 -6.63 -25.08 14.10
C THR A 308 -6.84 -23.96 15.15
N PRO A 309 -8.08 -23.56 15.47
CA PRO A 309 -8.32 -22.53 16.49
C PRO A 309 -7.70 -22.83 17.86
N SER A 310 -7.67 -24.10 18.29
CA SER A 310 -7.01 -24.49 19.55
C SER A 310 -5.50 -24.34 19.47
N THR A 311 -4.88 -24.80 18.38
CA THR A 311 -3.45 -24.61 18.12
C THR A 311 -3.08 -23.12 18.15
N MET A 312 -3.89 -22.29 17.48
CA MET A 312 -3.61 -20.86 17.38
C MET A 312 -3.80 -20.10 18.69
N ARG A 313 -4.69 -20.57 19.58
CA ARG A 313 -4.77 -20.05 20.96
C ARG A 313 -3.47 -20.31 21.72
N GLY A 314 -2.96 -21.54 21.71
CA GLY A 314 -1.70 -21.88 22.40
C GLY A 314 -0.49 -21.12 21.84
N VAL A 315 -0.40 -20.98 20.51
CA VAL A 315 0.62 -20.14 19.85
C VAL A 315 0.51 -18.68 20.29
N GLY A 316 -0.72 -18.14 20.38
CA GLY A 316 -0.96 -16.77 20.80
C GLY A 316 -0.59 -16.51 22.25
N GLU A 317 -0.95 -17.41 23.17
CA GLU A 317 -0.58 -17.34 24.58
C GLU A 317 0.95 -17.34 24.75
N LEU A 318 1.64 -18.23 24.01
CA LEU A 318 3.11 -18.29 24.02
C LEU A 318 3.74 -17.01 23.46
N ALA A 319 3.22 -16.51 22.33
CA ALA A 319 3.75 -15.30 21.71
C ALA A 319 3.61 -14.08 22.62
N VAL A 320 2.48 -13.95 23.32
CA VAL A 320 2.24 -12.89 24.31
C VAL A 320 3.15 -13.05 25.52
N ALA A 321 3.26 -14.26 26.08
CA ALA A 321 4.10 -14.53 27.25
C ALA A 321 5.57 -14.21 27.00
N ASP A 322 6.08 -14.55 25.82
CA ASP A 322 7.49 -14.35 25.44
C ASP A 322 7.73 -12.99 24.76
N GLY A 323 6.68 -12.19 24.53
CA GLY A 323 6.79 -10.87 23.89
C GLY A 323 7.26 -10.90 22.43
N VAL A 324 6.92 -11.95 21.68
CA VAL A 324 7.35 -12.16 20.29
C VAL A 324 6.19 -12.09 19.29
N SER A 325 6.48 -12.02 17.98
CA SER A 325 5.46 -12.11 16.93
C SER A 325 4.80 -13.50 16.89
N TYR A 326 3.62 -13.61 16.26
CA TYR A 326 2.94 -14.91 16.11
C TYR A 326 3.75 -15.89 15.27
N ALA A 327 4.41 -15.43 14.20
CA ALA A 327 5.25 -16.29 13.39
C ALA A 327 6.41 -16.87 14.22
N GLU A 328 6.97 -16.05 15.12
CA GLU A 328 7.99 -16.48 16.07
C GLU A 328 7.40 -17.39 17.16
N GLY A 329 6.17 -17.13 17.61
CA GLY A 329 5.42 -18.01 18.51
C GLY A 329 5.18 -19.41 17.94
N VAL A 330 4.92 -19.53 16.63
CA VAL A 330 4.86 -20.83 15.95
C VAL A 330 6.23 -21.51 15.98
N ARG A 331 7.31 -20.78 15.66
CA ARG A 331 8.68 -21.32 15.72
C ARG A 331 9.03 -21.81 17.13
N LEU A 332 8.70 -21.03 18.16
CA LEU A 332 8.93 -21.39 19.56
C LEU A 332 8.12 -22.62 19.95
N SER A 333 6.84 -22.68 19.55
CA SER A 333 5.97 -23.82 19.82
C SER A 333 6.50 -25.11 19.22
N VAL A 334 7.03 -25.06 17.98
CA VAL A 334 7.70 -26.20 17.35
C VAL A 334 8.98 -26.57 18.11
N SER A 335 9.83 -25.59 18.44
CA SER A 335 11.10 -25.84 19.13
C SER A 335 10.93 -26.39 20.56
N ARG A 336 9.85 -26.00 21.25
CA ARG A 336 9.50 -26.48 22.60
C ARG A 336 8.67 -27.78 22.56
N GLY A 337 8.39 -28.33 21.38
CA GLY A 337 7.59 -29.55 21.22
C GLY A 337 6.10 -29.40 21.57
N LEU A 338 5.63 -28.16 21.73
CA LEU A 338 4.22 -27.81 22.00
C LEU A 338 3.36 -27.95 20.75
N LEU A 339 3.96 -27.72 19.57
CA LEU A 339 3.35 -27.95 18.28
C LEU A 339 4.10 -29.08 17.57
N LYS A 340 3.40 -30.20 17.35
CA LYS A 340 3.93 -31.39 16.66
C LYS A 340 3.36 -31.44 15.24
N GLY A 341 4.18 -31.87 14.29
CA GLY A 341 3.76 -32.11 12.90
C GLY A 341 4.72 -31.50 11.88
N GLU A 342 5.02 -32.29 10.85
CA GLU A 342 5.91 -31.92 9.74
C GLU A 342 5.46 -30.61 9.07
N ASP A 343 4.15 -30.39 8.95
CA ASP A 343 3.58 -29.23 8.26
C ASP A 343 3.84 -27.89 8.98
N SER A 344 3.81 -27.87 10.31
CA SER A 344 4.13 -26.66 11.08
C SER A 344 5.61 -26.28 10.99
N SER A 345 6.49 -27.29 10.91
CA SER A 345 7.92 -27.10 10.67
C SER A 345 8.19 -26.65 9.23
N ASN A 346 7.47 -27.24 8.26
CA ASN A 346 7.52 -26.88 6.85
C ASN A 346 7.02 -25.45 6.61
N PHE A 347 6.03 -24.97 7.37
CA PHE A 347 5.59 -23.59 7.32
C PHE A 347 6.71 -22.61 7.70
N ILE A 348 7.38 -22.82 8.84
CA ILE A 348 8.49 -21.95 9.29
C ILE A 348 9.67 -22.02 8.32
N TYR A 349 10.03 -23.23 7.87
CA TYR A 349 11.09 -23.41 6.88
C TYR A 349 10.73 -22.74 5.54
N GLY A 350 9.48 -22.88 5.12
CA GLY A 350 8.89 -22.25 3.95
C GLY A 350 9.04 -20.74 4.00
N LEU A 351 8.57 -20.09 5.08
CA LEU A 351 8.68 -18.64 5.26
C LEU A 351 10.11 -18.13 5.11
N ARG A 352 11.09 -18.78 5.74
CA ARG A 352 12.51 -18.39 5.64
C ARG A 352 13.04 -18.54 4.22
N ARG A 353 12.74 -19.66 3.57
CA ARG A 353 13.19 -19.94 2.20
C ARG A 353 12.55 -18.98 1.19
N TRP A 354 11.26 -18.70 1.34
CA TRP A 354 10.53 -17.77 0.48
C TRP A 354 10.97 -16.32 0.69
N ALA A 355 11.27 -15.92 1.92
CA ALA A 355 11.89 -14.62 2.21
C ALA A 355 13.19 -14.45 1.41
N SER A 356 14.04 -15.48 1.34
CA SER A 356 15.26 -15.45 0.52
C SER A 356 15.00 -15.31 -0.98
N LEU A 357 13.90 -15.86 -1.51
CA LEU A 357 13.52 -15.66 -2.92
C LEU A 357 13.07 -14.22 -3.21
N LEU A 358 12.55 -13.52 -2.20
CA LEU A 358 12.14 -12.12 -2.30
C LEU A 358 13.30 -11.16 -1.98
N MET A 359 14.43 -11.65 -1.47
CA MET A 359 15.62 -10.83 -1.24
C MET A 359 16.13 -10.26 -2.55
N GLY A 360 16.39 -8.95 -2.58
CA GLY A 360 16.83 -8.28 -3.80
C GLY A 360 15.75 -8.17 -4.86
N TRP A 361 14.47 -8.23 -4.49
CA TRP A 361 13.30 -8.03 -5.37
C TRP A 361 13.48 -6.88 -6.40
N GLN A 362 14.03 -5.75 -5.96
CA GLN A 362 14.28 -4.57 -6.79
C GLN A 362 15.30 -4.83 -7.92
N ARG A 363 16.24 -5.77 -7.73
CA ARG A 363 17.25 -6.15 -8.72
C ARG A 363 16.77 -7.20 -9.73
N LEU A 364 15.67 -7.88 -9.44
CA LEU A 364 15.10 -8.90 -10.32
C LEU A 364 14.35 -8.26 -11.50
N HIS A 365 14.46 -8.87 -12.67
CA HIS A 365 13.61 -8.58 -13.82
C HIS A 365 12.19 -9.12 -13.60
N ASP A 366 11.20 -8.60 -14.33
CA ASP A 366 9.79 -8.95 -14.13
C ASP A 366 9.49 -10.45 -14.30
N ALA A 367 10.17 -11.13 -15.22
CA ALA A 367 10.01 -12.57 -15.41
C ALA A 367 10.51 -13.37 -14.18
N GLU A 368 11.60 -12.93 -13.56
CA GLU A 368 12.18 -13.56 -12.36
C GLU A 368 11.30 -13.32 -11.14
N ARG A 369 10.76 -12.10 -11.01
CA ARG A 369 9.74 -11.76 -9.99
C ARG A 369 8.51 -12.65 -10.13
N GLY A 370 8.00 -12.80 -11.35
CA GLY A 370 6.87 -13.67 -11.65
C GLY A 370 7.15 -15.14 -11.29
N ALA A 371 8.33 -15.65 -11.63
CA ALA A 371 8.76 -17.01 -11.29
C ALA A 371 8.90 -17.23 -9.78
N ALA A 372 9.47 -16.26 -9.05
CA ALA A 372 9.59 -16.31 -7.59
C ALA A 372 8.21 -16.37 -6.91
N VAL A 373 7.30 -15.47 -7.28
CA VAL A 373 5.92 -15.46 -6.75
C VAL A 373 5.18 -16.75 -7.09
N TRP A 374 5.30 -17.22 -8.34
CA TRP A 374 4.68 -18.47 -8.75
C TRP A 374 5.17 -19.66 -7.91
N ARG A 375 6.48 -19.76 -7.68
CA ARG A 375 7.08 -20.83 -6.85
C ARG A 375 6.56 -20.78 -5.41
N ILE A 376 6.49 -19.59 -4.82
CA ILE A 376 5.94 -19.40 -3.46
C ILE A 376 4.49 -19.88 -3.42
N PHE A 377 3.65 -19.45 -4.38
CA PHE A 377 2.23 -19.79 -4.38
C PHE A 377 1.97 -21.26 -4.63
N TRP A 378 2.78 -21.86 -5.50
CA TRP A 378 2.77 -23.28 -5.80
C TRP A 378 3.13 -24.12 -4.56
N GLU A 379 4.26 -23.82 -3.91
CA GLU A 379 4.72 -24.55 -2.73
C GLU A 379 3.82 -24.32 -1.50
N ALA A 380 3.20 -23.13 -1.40
CA ALA A 380 2.18 -22.83 -0.41
C ALA A 380 0.80 -23.43 -0.75
N GLY A 381 0.65 -24.16 -1.87
CA GLY A 381 -0.57 -24.90 -2.19
C GLY A 381 -1.76 -24.03 -2.59
N PHE A 382 -1.54 -22.80 -3.06
CA PHE A 382 -2.58 -21.95 -3.65
C PHE A 382 -2.90 -22.33 -5.10
N LEU A 383 -1.93 -22.92 -5.81
CA LEU A 383 -2.06 -23.30 -7.21
C LEU A 383 -2.30 -24.80 -7.36
N PRO A 384 -3.07 -25.23 -8.38
CA PRO A 384 -3.30 -26.66 -8.66
C PRO A 384 -2.02 -27.35 -9.10
N ARG A 385 -1.94 -28.68 -8.91
CA ARG A 385 -0.75 -29.45 -9.30
C ARG A 385 -0.51 -29.36 -10.81
N PRO A 386 0.69 -28.97 -11.28
CA PRO A 386 0.97 -29.00 -12.71
C PRO A 386 0.84 -30.46 -13.17
N VAL A 387 0.15 -30.63 -14.30
CA VAL A 387 -0.24 -31.94 -14.84
C VAL A 387 1.00 -32.75 -15.28
N ASP A 388 2.13 -32.09 -15.53
CA ASP A 388 3.39 -32.72 -15.88
C ASP A 388 4.32 -32.93 -14.67
N ALA A 389 4.45 -34.19 -14.27
CA ALA A 389 5.29 -34.67 -13.16
C ALA A 389 6.81 -34.50 -13.39
N SER A 390 7.24 -34.04 -14.56
CA SER A 390 8.66 -33.77 -14.87
C SER A 390 9.21 -32.53 -14.15
N PHE A 391 8.34 -31.67 -13.60
CA PHE A 391 8.73 -30.52 -12.77
C PHE A 391 8.97 -30.86 -11.29
N ALA A 392 8.57 -32.05 -10.83
CA ALA A 392 8.52 -32.41 -9.42
C ALA A 392 9.79 -33.09 -8.87
N SER A 393 10.79 -33.38 -9.71
CA SER A 393 11.96 -34.17 -9.32
C SER A 393 13.09 -33.33 -8.72
N HIS A 394 12.83 -32.61 -7.63
CA HIS A 394 13.88 -32.18 -6.68
C HIS A 394 13.42 -32.40 -5.23
N ARG A 395 12.89 -33.60 -4.94
CA ARG A 395 12.82 -34.13 -3.57
C ARG A 395 14.02 -35.04 -3.30
N GLY A 396 14.88 -34.60 -2.39
CA GLY A 396 15.73 -35.41 -1.50
C GLY A 396 16.46 -36.62 -2.10
N GLY A 397 17.71 -36.41 -2.53
CA GLY A 397 18.71 -37.46 -2.72
C GLY A 397 19.88 -37.28 -1.73
N ARG A 398 20.22 -38.37 -1.04
CA ARG A 398 21.22 -38.60 0.04
C ARG A 398 22.51 -37.74 0.07
N ARG A 399 23.01 -37.56 1.31
CA ARG A 399 24.27 -36.93 1.74
C ARG A 399 25.52 -37.40 0.97
N GLY A 400 26.42 -36.45 0.68
CA GLY A 400 27.86 -36.61 0.38
C GLY A 400 28.60 -35.29 0.72
N PRO A 401 29.90 -35.29 1.10
CA PRO A 401 30.50 -34.22 1.90
C PRO A 401 30.99 -32.99 1.11
N VAL A 402 30.84 -31.84 1.79
CA VAL A 402 31.56 -30.54 1.79
C VAL A 402 32.43 -30.14 0.58
N GLY A 403 32.11 -28.96 0.01
CA GLY A 403 33.08 -28.11 -0.69
C GLY A 403 32.45 -27.13 -1.69
N GLY A 404 32.47 -25.83 -1.38
CA GLY A 404 32.35 -24.75 -2.38
C GLY A 404 30.96 -24.12 -2.59
N SER A 405 30.87 -22.83 -2.25
CA SER A 405 29.93 -21.78 -2.72
C SER A 405 28.42 -22.10 -2.78
N ARG A 406 27.69 -21.72 -1.73
CA ARG A 406 26.27 -22.03 -1.50
C ARG A 406 25.28 -20.94 -1.94
N MET A 407 25.63 -20.11 -2.94
CA MET A 407 24.74 -19.04 -3.46
C MET A 407 24.26 -19.21 -4.92
N THR A 408 24.68 -20.23 -5.66
CA THR A 408 24.45 -20.27 -7.13
C THR A 408 23.41 -21.27 -7.64
N LYS A 409 22.90 -22.21 -6.82
CA LYS A 409 21.92 -23.22 -7.31
C LYS A 409 20.46 -22.75 -7.33
N ASP A 410 20.06 -21.84 -6.43
CA ASP A 410 18.67 -21.35 -6.39
C ASP A 410 18.40 -20.29 -7.48
N GLN A 411 19.40 -19.50 -7.88
CA GLN A 411 19.27 -18.54 -8.99
C GLN A 411 19.26 -19.21 -10.37
N GLU A 412 20.07 -20.26 -10.59
CA GLU A 412 19.97 -21.09 -11.81
C GLU A 412 18.60 -21.76 -11.95
N SER A 413 17.95 -22.08 -10.82
CA SER A 413 16.61 -22.66 -10.78
C SER A 413 15.53 -21.63 -11.17
N ILE A 414 15.74 -20.35 -10.89
CA ILE A 414 14.84 -19.25 -11.28
C ILE A 414 14.87 -19.03 -12.79
N GLY A 415 16.05 -19.08 -13.43
CA GLY A 415 16.16 -18.98 -14.90
C GLY A 415 15.46 -20.13 -15.63
N LYS A 416 15.55 -21.37 -15.11
CA LYS A 416 14.82 -22.53 -15.64
C LYS A 416 13.31 -22.44 -15.37
N LEU A 417 12.90 -21.87 -14.23
CA LEU A 417 11.51 -21.58 -13.90
C LEU A 417 10.91 -20.44 -14.75
N ALA A 418 11.68 -19.44 -15.15
CA ALA A 418 11.20 -18.37 -16.04
C ALA A 418 10.85 -18.94 -17.43
N THR A 419 11.69 -19.84 -17.96
CA THR A 419 11.43 -20.57 -19.22
C THR A 419 10.25 -21.53 -19.10
N ALA A 420 9.93 -22.01 -17.90
CA ALA A 420 8.78 -22.86 -17.60
C ALA A 420 7.47 -22.07 -17.38
N ALA A 421 7.53 -20.94 -16.68
CA ALA A 421 6.43 -20.02 -16.45
C ALA A 421 5.96 -19.39 -17.78
N SER A 422 6.88 -19.20 -18.73
CA SER A 422 6.57 -18.87 -20.12
C SER A 422 5.77 -19.96 -20.85
N ARG A 423 5.80 -21.22 -20.39
CA ARG A 423 5.03 -22.34 -20.96
C ARG A 423 3.69 -22.57 -20.24
N CYS A 424 3.53 -22.08 -19.00
CA CYS A 424 2.25 -22.07 -18.28
C CYS A 424 1.41 -20.84 -18.68
N ASP A 425 0.83 -20.93 -19.86
CA ASP A 425 0.52 -19.83 -20.76
C ASP A 425 -0.82 -19.11 -20.52
N HIS A 426 -1.16 -18.77 -19.26
CA HIS A 426 -2.30 -17.88 -18.96
C HIS A 426 -2.06 -16.94 -17.79
N ILE A 427 -1.60 -17.44 -16.64
CA ILE A 427 -1.42 -16.61 -15.43
C ILE A 427 -0.19 -15.70 -15.56
N GLY A 428 0.91 -16.20 -16.12
CA GLY A 428 2.11 -15.38 -16.39
C GLY A 428 1.82 -14.25 -17.39
N ARG A 429 1.09 -14.55 -18.47
CA ARG A 429 0.63 -13.55 -19.45
C ARG A 429 -0.39 -12.57 -18.85
N PHE A 430 -1.27 -13.03 -17.96
CA PHE A 430 -2.22 -12.17 -17.25
C PHE A 430 -1.51 -11.21 -16.30
N LEU A 431 -0.57 -11.69 -15.49
CA LEU A 431 0.23 -10.84 -14.59
C LEU A 431 1.12 -9.85 -15.37
N LEU A 432 1.71 -10.28 -16.49
CA LEU A 432 2.47 -9.39 -17.39
C LEU A 432 1.58 -8.34 -18.09
N ARG A 433 0.34 -8.69 -18.48
CA ARG A 433 -0.63 -7.73 -19.04
C ARG A 433 -1.13 -6.75 -17.99
N ALA A 434 -1.40 -7.21 -16.77
CA ALA A 434 -1.80 -6.37 -15.65
C ALA A 434 -0.67 -5.40 -15.23
N ALA A 435 0.59 -5.82 -15.34
CA ALA A 435 1.75 -4.96 -15.08
C ALA A 435 2.00 -3.90 -16.18
N ARG A 436 1.62 -4.18 -17.44
CA ARG A 436 1.75 -3.25 -18.57
C ARG A 436 0.57 -2.27 -18.73
N ALA A 437 -0.53 -2.51 -18.04
CA ALA A 437 -1.73 -1.67 -18.07
C ALA A 437 -1.76 -0.60 -16.97
N ARG A 438 -0.61 -0.30 -16.36
CA ARG A 438 -0.43 0.81 -15.40
C ARG A 438 0.65 1.76 -15.88
#